data_AF-A0A1I6X318-F1
#
_entry.id   AF-A0A1I6X318-F1
#
_cell.length_a   1.000
_cell.length_b   1.000
_cell.length_c   1.000
_cell.angle_alpha   90.00
_cell.angle_beta   90.00
_cell.angle_gamma   90.00
#
_symmetry.space_group_name_H-M   'P 1'
#
loop_
_entity.id
_entity.type
_entity.pdbx_description
1 polymer ?
#
loop_
_entity_poly.entity_id
_entity_poly.type
_entity_poly.pdbx_seq_one_letter_code
_entity_poly.pdbx_strand_id
1 'polypeptide(L)'
;MHVLYNKQNMDDLAAEAVGLGRQVAERAKALHLGDTAKDVAFVSRCFARLKERQPFDEADEGGFDAVMDILERCIASEFLGSEERYEETGYDDFGPRGETRDTPVYSDRGNELIELQYLFQDFLNSRDGVLDHVAAHRCLLDIMST
;
A
#
# COMPACT_ATOMS: atom_id res chain seq x y z
N MET A 1 26.85 20.60 10.51
CA MET A 1 25.52 19.96 10.69
C MET A 1 25.60 18.63 9.95
N HIS A 2 26.03 17.57 10.64
CA HIS A 2 26.07 16.23 10.05
C HIS A 2 24.63 15.73 9.98
N VAL A 3 24.07 15.66 8.77
CA VAL A 3 22.84 14.92 8.53
C VAL A 3 23.20 13.45 8.74
N LEU A 4 22.91 12.92 9.92
CA LEU A 4 22.91 11.49 10.15
C LEU A 4 21.81 10.94 9.24
N TYR A 5 22.21 10.39 8.09
CA TYR A 5 21.39 9.46 7.34
C TYR A 5 20.94 8.39 8.34
N ASN A 6 19.69 8.46 8.78
CA ASN A 6 19.11 7.43 9.64
C ASN A 6 18.97 6.20 8.75
N LYS A 7 19.98 5.34 8.77
CA LYS A 7 19.94 4.04 8.12
C LYS A 7 18.83 3.28 8.86
N GLN A 8 17.63 3.27 8.30
CA GLN A 8 16.46 2.62 8.88
C GLN A 8 16.90 1.22 9.35
N ASN A 9 16.87 1.00 10.67
CA ASN A 9 17.31 -0.27 11.21
C ASN A 9 16.25 -1.33 10.83
N MET A 10 16.66 -2.58 10.62
CA MET A 10 15.75 -3.66 10.23
C MET A 10 14.59 -3.81 11.22
N ASP A 11 14.84 -3.57 12.50
CA ASP A 11 13.82 -3.57 13.55
C ASP A 11 12.76 -2.48 13.35
N ASP A 12 13.17 -1.29 12.90
CA ASP A 12 12.26 -0.16 12.63
C ASP A 12 11.38 -0.46 11.40
N LEU A 13 11.98 -1.01 10.33
CA LEU A 13 11.26 -1.45 9.13
C LEU A 13 10.26 -2.57 9.45
N ALA A 14 10.66 -3.54 10.29
CA ALA A 14 9.76 -4.63 10.70
C ALA A 14 8.61 -4.11 11.57
N ALA A 15 8.89 -3.18 12.49
CA ALA A 15 7.85 -2.54 13.30
C ALA A 15 6.88 -1.72 12.45
N GLU A 16 7.39 -1.03 11.43
CA GLU A 16 6.61 -0.28 10.45
C GLU A 16 5.69 -1.20 9.65
N ALA A 17 6.22 -2.29 9.06
CA ALA A 17 5.42 -3.26 8.31
C ALA A 17 4.30 -3.87 9.16
N VAL A 18 4.59 -4.22 10.43
CA VAL A 18 3.57 -4.71 11.38
C VAL A 18 2.50 -3.64 11.65
N GLY A 19 2.92 -2.38 11.83
CA GLY A 19 2.03 -1.26 12.08
C GLY A 19 1.11 -0.97 10.90
N LEU A 20 1.67 -0.91 9.70
CA LEU A 20 0.94 -0.70 8.44
C LEU A 20 -0.03 -1.84 8.17
N GLY A 21 0.41 -3.11 8.30
CA GLY A 21 -0.45 -4.26 8.08
C GLY A 21 -1.69 -4.28 8.99
N ARG A 22 -1.55 -3.87 10.25
CA ARG A 22 -2.71 -3.70 11.15
C ARG A 22 -3.66 -2.60 10.71
N GLN A 23 -3.13 -1.46 10.25
CA GLN A 23 -3.95 -0.35 9.77
C GLN A 23 -4.72 -0.75 8.50
N VAL A 24 -4.07 -1.43 7.56
CA VAL A 24 -4.70 -2.01 6.37
C VAL A 24 -5.85 -2.93 6.78
N ALA A 25 -5.60 -3.88 7.70
CA ALA A 25 -6.61 -4.87 8.11
C ALA A 25 -7.82 -4.24 8.83
N GLU A 26 -7.63 -3.19 9.61
CA GLU A 26 -8.73 -2.47 10.26
C GLU A 26 -9.51 -1.61 9.26
N ARG A 27 -8.82 -0.88 8.38
CA ARG A 27 -9.44 0.00 7.40
C ARG A 27 -10.21 -0.78 6.33
N ALA A 28 -9.64 -1.88 5.81
CA ALA A 28 -10.33 -2.78 4.89
C ALA A 28 -11.62 -3.38 5.48
N LYS A 29 -11.59 -3.69 6.79
CA LYS A 29 -12.79 -4.17 7.50
C LYS A 29 -13.85 -3.06 7.62
N ALA A 30 -13.44 -1.84 7.97
CA ALA A 30 -14.35 -0.71 8.11
C ALA A 30 -15.05 -0.36 6.79
N LEU A 31 -14.33 -0.48 5.66
CA LEU A 31 -14.85 -0.19 4.32
C LEU A 31 -15.64 -1.34 3.67
N HIS A 32 -15.75 -2.47 4.37
CA HIS A 32 -16.30 -3.72 3.81
C HIS A 32 -15.67 -4.04 2.45
N LEU A 33 -14.34 -4.09 2.38
CA LEU A 33 -13.62 -4.28 1.13
C LEU A 33 -14.06 -5.57 0.41
N GLY A 34 -14.56 -5.42 -0.82
CA GLY A 34 -15.11 -6.48 -1.66
C GLY A 34 -16.53 -6.18 -2.14
N ASP A 35 -16.83 -6.53 -3.39
CA ASP A 35 -18.16 -6.33 -3.99
C ASP A 35 -19.15 -7.44 -3.61
N THR A 36 -18.62 -8.59 -3.21
CA THR A 36 -19.40 -9.78 -2.87
C THR A 36 -19.06 -10.28 -1.47
N ALA A 37 -20.00 -11.01 -0.85
CA ALA A 37 -19.74 -11.68 0.44
C ALA A 37 -18.54 -12.64 0.38
N LYS A 38 -18.26 -13.22 -0.79
CA LYS A 38 -17.09 -14.07 -1.03
C LYS A 38 -15.80 -13.27 -1.01
N ASP A 39 -15.78 -12.10 -1.64
CA ASP A 39 -14.61 -11.21 -1.64
C ASP A 39 -14.33 -10.72 -0.22
N VAL A 40 -15.35 -10.24 0.49
CA VAL A 40 -15.22 -9.79 1.88
C VAL A 40 -14.67 -10.90 2.79
N ALA A 41 -15.15 -12.13 2.63
CA ALA A 41 -14.65 -13.27 3.37
C ALA A 41 -13.21 -13.65 2.97
N PHE A 42 -12.86 -13.52 1.70
CA PHE A 42 -11.49 -13.75 1.21
C PHE A 42 -10.52 -12.72 1.81
N VAL A 43 -10.81 -11.42 1.65
CA VAL A 43 -10.02 -10.31 2.22
C VAL A 43 -9.85 -10.48 3.73
N SER A 44 -10.94 -10.82 4.44
CA SER A 44 -10.88 -11.04 5.90
C SER A 44 -9.94 -12.16 6.30
N ARG A 45 -9.85 -13.24 5.49
CA ARG A 45 -8.92 -14.34 5.74
C ARG A 45 -7.48 -13.92 5.48
N CYS A 46 -7.20 -13.27 4.35
CA CYS A 46 -5.86 -12.76 4.03
C CYS A 46 -5.36 -11.78 5.09
N PHE A 47 -6.24 -10.96 5.65
CA PHE A 47 -5.85 -9.97 6.68
C PHE A 47 -5.92 -10.47 8.12
N ALA A 48 -6.34 -11.72 8.36
CA ALA A 48 -6.42 -12.27 9.73
C ALA A 48 -5.04 -12.25 10.42
N ARG A 49 -3.98 -12.65 9.72
CA ARG A 49 -2.62 -12.70 10.24
C ARG A 49 -1.99 -11.33 10.47
N LEU A 50 -2.36 -10.34 9.66
CA LEU A 50 -1.94 -8.96 9.87
C LEU A 50 -2.43 -8.41 11.21
N LYS A 51 -3.65 -8.79 11.63
CA LYS A 51 -4.17 -8.43 12.96
C LYS A 51 -3.38 -9.07 14.09
N GLU A 52 -2.86 -10.27 13.85
CA GLU A 52 -2.03 -11.04 14.78
C GLU A 52 -0.55 -10.65 14.75
N ARG A 53 -0.18 -9.60 14.01
CA ARG A 53 1.20 -9.11 13.86
C ARG A 53 2.13 -10.12 13.16
N GLN A 54 1.61 -10.86 12.20
CA GLN A 54 2.36 -11.83 11.39
C GLN A 54 2.41 -11.41 9.91
N PRO A 55 3.06 -10.28 9.53
CA PRO A 55 3.06 -9.80 8.15
C PRO A 55 4.01 -10.56 7.20
N PHE A 56 4.88 -11.42 7.74
CA PHE A 56 5.95 -12.10 6.99
C PHE A 56 5.69 -13.61 6.79
N ASP A 57 4.47 -14.08 7.06
CA ASP A 57 4.13 -15.50 6.86
C ASP A 57 4.04 -15.82 5.36
N GLU A 58 4.71 -16.89 4.93
CA GLU A 58 4.74 -17.34 3.53
C GLU A 58 3.36 -17.85 3.07
N ALA A 59 2.48 -18.22 3.99
CA ALA A 59 1.11 -18.66 3.67
C ALA A 59 0.26 -17.56 3.00
N ASP A 60 0.70 -16.31 3.06
CA ASP A 60 0.02 -15.16 2.47
C ASP A 60 0.57 -14.79 1.06
N GLU A 61 1.54 -15.56 0.52
CA GLU A 61 2.05 -15.36 -0.84
C GLU A 61 0.93 -15.47 -1.89
N GLY A 62 0.84 -14.45 -2.77
CA GLY A 62 -0.21 -14.30 -3.79
C GLY A 62 -1.58 -13.90 -3.24
N GLY A 63 -1.81 -14.00 -1.93
CA GLY A 63 -3.05 -13.54 -1.30
C GLY A 63 -3.19 -12.02 -1.35
N PHE A 64 -2.10 -11.29 -1.12
CA PHE A 64 -2.11 -9.83 -1.16
C PHE A 64 -2.31 -9.25 -2.56
N ASP A 65 -1.74 -9.87 -3.60
CA ASP A 65 -1.98 -9.49 -4.99
C ASP A 65 -3.47 -9.61 -5.35
N ALA A 66 -4.08 -10.73 -4.99
CA ALA A 66 -5.52 -10.93 -5.20
C ALA A 66 -6.38 -9.94 -4.41
N VAL A 67 -5.92 -9.47 -3.24
CA VAL A 67 -6.60 -8.40 -2.50
C VAL A 67 -6.44 -7.05 -3.19
N MET A 68 -5.27 -6.76 -3.79
CA MET A 68 -5.05 -5.56 -4.58
C MET A 68 -6.00 -5.54 -5.80
N ASP A 69 -6.14 -6.66 -6.50
CA ASP A 69 -7.08 -6.80 -7.62
C ASP A 69 -8.53 -6.51 -7.21
N ILE A 70 -8.94 -7.00 -6.02
CA ILE A 70 -10.27 -6.71 -5.46
C ILE A 70 -10.41 -5.22 -5.17
N LEU A 71 -9.38 -4.59 -4.58
CA LEU A 71 -9.39 -3.18 -4.24
C LEU A 71 -9.49 -2.28 -5.47
N GLU A 72 -8.72 -2.57 -6.52
CA GLU A 72 -8.77 -1.85 -7.79
C GLU A 72 -10.14 -1.96 -8.44
N ARG A 73 -10.75 -3.15 -8.42
CA ARG A 73 -12.12 -3.34 -8.92
C ARG A 73 -13.14 -2.54 -8.12
N CYS A 74 -13.04 -2.54 -6.79
CA CYS A 74 -13.90 -1.73 -5.94
C CYS A 74 -13.74 -0.24 -6.24
N ILE A 75 -12.52 0.27 -6.40
CA ILE A 75 -12.26 1.68 -6.77
C ILE A 75 -12.89 2.01 -8.13
N ALA A 76 -12.69 1.15 -9.13
CA ALA A 76 -13.25 1.34 -10.46
C ALA A 76 -14.79 1.40 -10.44
N SER A 77 -15.43 0.64 -9.55
CA SER A 77 -16.89 0.67 -9.38
C SER A 77 -17.42 1.97 -8.78
N GLU A 78 -16.57 2.75 -8.11
CA GLU A 78 -16.91 4.01 -7.45
C GLU A 78 -16.62 5.25 -8.32
N PHE A 79 -16.21 5.04 -9.57
CA PHE A 79 -15.92 6.12 -10.52
C PHE A 79 -17.21 6.82 -10.98
N LEU A 80 -17.24 8.15 -10.85
CA LEU A 80 -18.40 9.00 -11.18
C LEU A 80 -18.23 9.79 -12.49
N GLY A 81 -17.05 9.78 -13.08
CA GLY A 81 -16.71 10.57 -14.26
C GLY A 81 -15.39 11.31 -14.10
N SER A 82 -15.11 12.25 -15.00
CA SER A 82 -13.93 13.10 -14.94
C SER A 82 -14.32 14.58 -14.87
N GLU A 83 -13.48 15.37 -14.22
CA GLU A 83 -13.57 16.83 -14.19
C GLU A 83 -12.28 17.43 -14.73
N GLU A 84 -12.42 18.47 -15.56
CA GLU A 84 -11.29 19.31 -15.96
C GLU A 84 -10.77 20.08 -14.74
N ARG A 85 -9.54 19.80 -14.33
CA ARG A 85 -8.85 20.52 -13.26
C ARG A 85 -7.60 21.17 -13.80
N TYR A 86 -7.40 22.43 -13.41
CA TYR A 86 -6.15 23.13 -13.69
C TYR A 86 -5.09 22.68 -12.68
N GLU A 87 -4.02 22.06 -13.19
CA GLU A 87 -2.84 21.73 -12.41
C GLU A 87 -1.74 22.76 -12.70
N GLU A 88 -1.27 23.44 -11.66
CA GLU A 88 -0.10 24.33 -11.78
C GLU A 88 1.16 23.48 -11.96
N THR A 89 1.85 23.67 -13.08
CA THR A 89 3.04 22.90 -13.46
C THR A 89 4.34 23.69 -13.28
N GLY A 90 4.25 24.98 -12.92
CA GLY A 90 5.42 25.82 -12.63
C GLY A 90 5.11 27.32 -12.68
N TYR A 91 6.17 28.12 -12.69
CA TYR A 91 6.09 29.58 -12.84
C TYR A 91 7.00 30.03 -13.98
N ASP A 92 6.54 30.99 -14.78
CA ASP A 92 7.35 31.73 -15.73
C ASP A 92 7.30 33.25 -15.48
N ASP A 93 7.99 34.03 -16.32
CA ASP A 93 8.06 35.49 -16.21
C ASP A 93 6.69 36.20 -16.29
N PHE A 94 5.62 35.47 -16.67
CA PHE A 94 4.24 35.95 -16.78
C PHE A 94 3.31 35.42 -15.69
N GLY A 95 3.81 34.57 -14.78
CA GLY A 95 3.06 34.04 -13.64
C GLY A 95 3.00 32.51 -13.58
N PRO A 96 2.05 31.95 -12.81
CA PRO A 96 1.88 30.51 -12.71
C PRO A 96 1.44 29.92 -14.05
N ARG A 97 2.19 28.90 -14.50
CA ARG A 97 1.87 28.04 -15.63
C ARG A 97 1.16 26.79 -15.14
N GLY A 98 0.27 26.27 -15.97
CA GLY A 98 -0.42 25.03 -15.70
C GLY A 98 -1.14 24.49 -16.92
N GLU A 99 -1.60 23.26 -16.77
CA GLU A 99 -2.32 22.51 -17.78
C GLU A 99 -3.68 22.11 -17.22
N THR A 100 -4.72 22.18 -18.05
CA THR A 100 -6.00 21.55 -17.72
C THR A 100 -5.89 20.06 -18.00
N ARG A 101 -6.21 19.24 -17.00
CA ARG A 101 -6.23 17.78 -17.11
C ARG A 101 -7.55 17.20 -16.64
N ASP A 102 -7.99 16.16 -17.32
CA ASP A 102 -9.12 15.35 -16.87
C ASP A 102 -8.69 14.56 -15.62
N THR A 103 -9.27 14.93 -14.49
CA THR A 103 -9.05 14.25 -13.20
C THR A 103 -10.24 13.34 -12.91
N PRO A 104 -10.02 12.05 -12.58
CA PRO A 104 -11.11 11.16 -12.22
C PRO A 104 -11.76 11.62 -10.90
N VAL A 105 -13.08 11.56 -10.87
CA VAL A 105 -13.89 11.84 -9.68
C VAL A 105 -14.51 10.53 -9.21
N TYR A 106 -14.37 10.27 -7.91
CA TYR A 106 -14.90 9.08 -7.25
C TYR A 106 -15.90 9.49 -6.18
N SER A 107 -16.74 8.54 -5.75
CA SER A 107 -17.57 8.71 -4.56
C SER A 107 -16.72 8.90 -3.30
N ASP A 108 -17.34 9.35 -2.20
CA ASP A 108 -16.66 9.44 -0.89
C ASP A 108 -16.02 8.11 -0.49
N ARG A 109 -16.74 6.99 -0.68
CA ARG A 109 -16.20 5.65 -0.46
C ARG A 109 -15.06 5.33 -1.42
N GLY A 110 -15.16 5.73 -2.69
CA GLY A 110 -14.08 5.55 -3.66
C GLY A 110 -12.79 6.25 -3.25
N ASN A 111 -12.88 7.47 -2.72
CA ASN A 111 -11.73 8.19 -2.17
C ASN A 111 -11.12 7.46 -0.95
N GLU A 112 -11.96 6.94 -0.05
CA GLU A 112 -11.48 6.13 1.08
C GLU A 112 -10.78 4.83 0.65
N LEU A 113 -11.27 4.20 -0.44
CA LEU A 113 -10.64 3.01 -1.03
C LEU A 113 -9.29 3.35 -1.70
N ILE A 114 -9.17 4.50 -2.36
CA ILE A 114 -7.89 4.98 -2.91
C ILE A 114 -6.88 5.21 -1.79
N GLU A 115 -7.30 5.82 -0.68
CA GLU A 115 -6.41 5.97 0.48
C GLU A 115 -6.01 4.62 1.12
N LEU A 116 -6.93 3.63 1.10
CA LEU A 116 -6.58 2.27 1.50
C LEU A 116 -5.58 1.63 0.54
N GLN A 117 -5.66 1.91 -0.77
CA GLN A 117 -4.72 1.40 -1.77
C GLN A 117 -3.31 1.91 -1.51
N TYR A 118 -3.15 3.22 -1.27
CA TYR A 118 -1.85 3.79 -0.91
C TYR A 118 -1.30 3.17 0.37
N LEU A 119 -2.12 3.07 1.41
CA LEU A 119 -1.72 2.44 2.67
C LEU A 119 -1.31 0.96 2.48
N PHE A 120 -2.02 0.23 1.61
CA PHE A 120 -1.71 -1.16 1.33
C PHE A 120 -0.42 -1.30 0.52
N GLN A 121 -0.18 -0.41 -0.43
CA GLN A 121 1.08 -0.35 -1.17
C GLN A 121 2.27 -0.03 -0.24
N ASP A 122 2.11 0.92 0.68
CA ASP A 122 3.14 1.24 1.69
C ASP A 122 3.45 0.03 2.57
N PHE A 123 2.42 -0.71 2.99
CA PHE A 123 2.59 -1.97 3.71
C PHE A 123 3.41 -2.98 2.91
N LEU A 124 3.07 -3.22 1.64
CA LEU A 124 3.77 -4.19 0.78
C LEU A 124 5.22 -3.78 0.57
N ASN A 125 5.48 -2.50 0.27
CA ASN A 125 6.84 -1.97 0.10
C ASN A 125 7.68 -2.15 1.37
N SER A 126 7.10 -1.86 2.55
CA SER A 126 7.78 -2.03 3.84
C SER A 126 8.06 -3.51 4.13
N ARG A 127 7.09 -4.39 3.86
CA ARG A 127 7.22 -5.85 4.02
C ARG A 127 8.33 -6.40 3.14
N ASP A 128 8.31 -6.07 1.85
CA ASP A 128 9.26 -6.57 0.88
C ASP A 128 10.67 -6.07 1.18
N GLY A 129 10.82 -4.82 1.64
CA GLY A 129 12.09 -4.30 2.13
C GLY A 129 12.68 -5.14 3.27
N VAL A 130 11.86 -5.60 4.23
CA VAL A 130 12.31 -6.50 5.30
C VAL A 130 12.71 -7.87 4.76
N LEU A 131 11.91 -8.46 3.88
CA LEU A 131 12.19 -9.77 3.29
C LEU A 131 13.47 -9.76 2.45
N ASP A 132 13.70 -8.69 1.68
CA ASP A 132 14.93 -8.47 0.91
C ASP A 132 16.14 -8.35 1.83
N HIS A 133 16.03 -7.63 2.95
CA HIS A 133 17.08 -7.56 3.95
C HIS A 133 17.45 -8.94 4.52
N VAL A 134 16.44 -9.78 4.84
CA VAL A 134 16.64 -11.14 5.33
C VAL A 134 17.30 -12.02 4.26
N ALA A 135 16.81 -11.96 3.02
CA ALA A 135 17.36 -12.72 1.90
C ALA A 135 18.82 -12.35 1.60
N ALA A 136 19.14 -11.05 1.60
CA ALA A 136 20.50 -10.56 1.44
C ALA A 136 21.43 -11.07 2.55
N HIS A 137 20.97 -11.08 3.80
CA HIS A 137 21.76 -11.59 4.92
C HIS A 137 22.04 -13.10 4.79
N ARG A 138 21.05 -13.89 4.40
CA ARG A 138 21.22 -15.33 4.14
C ARG A 138 22.24 -15.59 3.03
N CYS A 139 22.12 -14.89 1.91
CA CYS A 139 23.05 -15.01 0.78
C CYS A 139 24.50 -14.71 1.19
N LEU A 140 24.74 -13.67 1.99
CA LEU A 140 26.08 -13.35 2.48
C LEU A 140 26.65 -14.43 3.41
N LEU A 141 25.82 -15.00 4.30
CA LEU A 141 26.24 -16.09 5.17
C LEU A 141 26.60 -17.36 4.39
N ASP A 142 25.87 -17.67 3.33
CA ASP A 142 26.15 -18.81 2.45
C ASP A 142 27.49 -18.63 1.71
N ILE A 143 27.78 -17.40 1.24
CA ILE A 143 29.08 -17.08 0.61
C ILE A 143 30.23 -17.19 1.61
N MET A 144 30.04 -16.72 2.86
CA MET A 144 31.09 -16.75 3.89
C MET A 144 31.36 -18.14 4.47
N SER A 145 30.44 -19.07 4.29
CA SER A 145 30.57 -20.47 4.73
C SER A 145 31.11 -21.42 3.66
N THR A 146 31.34 -20.91 2.44
CA THR A 146 31.95 -21.60 1.30
C THR A 146 33.43 -21.27 1.20
#